data_AF-A0AAW0YAM6-F1
#
_entry.id   AF-A0AAW0YAM6-F1
#
_cell.length_a   1.000
_cell.length_b   1.000
_cell.length_c   1.000
_cell.angle_alpha   90.00
_cell.angle_beta   90.00
_cell.angle_gamma   90.00
#
_symmetry.space_group_name_H-M   'P 1'
#
loop_
_entity.id
_entity.type
_entity.pdbx_description
1 polymer ?
#
loop_
_entity_poly.entity_id
_entity_poly.type
_entity_poly.pdbx_seq_one_letter_code
_entity_poly.pdbx_strand_id
1 'polypeptide(L)'
;MLEVRGRVLVYTIVSCPHCLAAKKTLKDLGVPFIDVPVERFPAVRSWLQEKTGKTSVPQIFFNETYVGGNDNLQKIVKDEEEWGKLIADIQTNEAKEDALIIPHPSEATDRNDAEMKFVCESDPAALTVEELRASGILRDHRNSFFSSTKNVCSGQEFITWLMKEKNINEEEAMKTGLELLEKKYIRSMQDVNHTTFLNDPKVFYSFLTRHRILLVATAIA
;
A
#
# COMPACT_ATOMS: atom_id res chain seq x y z
N MET A 1 24.23 -12.43 1.10
CA MET A 1 23.53 -11.97 -0.12
C MET A 1 23.13 -13.23 -0.86
N LEU A 2 21.85 -13.36 -1.22
CA LEU A 2 21.34 -14.56 -1.87
C LEU A 2 22.00 -14.73 -3.25
N GLU A 3 22.57 -15.90 -3.54
CA GLU A 3 23.00 -16.22 -4.91
C GLU A 3 21.76 -16.55 -5.74
N VAL A 4 21.58 -15.84 -6.86
CA VAL A 4 20.42 -15.95 -7.75
C VAL A 4 20.88 -16.17 -9.18
N ARG A 5 20.11 -16.98 -9.94
CA ARG A 5 20.26 -17.17 -11.39
C ARG A 5 19.24 -16.36 -12.17
N GLY A 6 18.09 -16.12 -11.55
CA GLY A 6 17.03 -15.27 -12.05
C GLY A 6 17.19 -13.81 -11.63
N ARG A 7 16.08 -13.08 -11.66
CA ARG A 7 16.05 -11.66 -11.27
C ARG A 7 14.73 -11.29 -10.61
N VAL A 8 14.81 -10.30 -9.73
CA VAL A 8 13.66 -9.62 -9.15
C VAL A 8 13.60 -8.20 -9.70
N LEU A 9 12.46 -7.81 -10.28
CA LEU A 9 12.21 -6.44 -10.75
C LEU A 9 11.16 -5.77 -9.88
N VAL A 10 11.43 -4.52 -9.51
CA VAL A 10 10.49 -3.65 -8.81
C VAL A 10 10.26 -2.42 -9.68
N TYR A 11 9.11 -2.32 -10.32
CA TYR A 11 8.70 -1.14 -11.06
C TYR A 11 8.14 -0.10 -10.09
N THR A 12 8.72 1.10 -10.08
CA THR A 12 8.46 2.11 -9.04
C THR A 12 8.16 3.48 -9.61
N ILE A 13 7.67 4.35 -8.73
CA ILE A 13 7.71 5.80 -8.94
C ILE A 13 8.47 6.47 -7.79
N VAL A 14 9.12 7.59 -8.09
CA VAL A 14 9.83 8.48 -7.19
C VAL A 14 8.92 8.90 -6.04
N SER A 15 9.45 8.81 -4.82
CA SER A 15 8.76 9.21 -3.59
C SER A 15 7.45 8.46 -3.29
N CYS A 16 7.23 7.26 -3.85
CA CYS A 16 6.12 6.40 -3.43
C CYS A 16 6.49 5.58 -2.18
N PRO A 17 5.78 5.75 -1.06
CA PRO A 17 6.08 5.03 0.19
C PRO A 17 5.95 3.52 0.05
N HIS A 18 4.98 3.01 -0.73
CA HIS A 18 4.82 1.57 -0.96
C HIS A 18 6.00 0.98 -1.74
N CYS A 19 6.57 1.72 -2.69
CA CYS A 19 7.80 1.30 -3.38
C CYS A 19 9.00 1.26 -2.43
N LEU A 20 9.12 2.23 -1.51
CA LEU A 20 10.18 2.23 -0.51
C LEU A 20 10.05 1.04 0.45
N ALA A 21 8.84 0.78 0.96
CA ALA A 21 8.55 -0.34 1.85
C ALA A 21 8.87 -1.69 1.18
N ALA A 22 8.42 -1.93 -0.05
CA ALA A 22 8.69 -3.17 -0.76
C ALA A 22 10.19 -3.41 -0.97
N LYS A 23 10.92 -2.38 -1.42
CA LYS A 23 12.38 -2.44 -1.59
C LYS A 23 13.10 -2.69 -0.27
N LYS A 24 12.63 -2.08 0.82
CA LYS A 24 13.16 -2.31 2.17
C LYS A 24 12.97 -3.77 2.58
N THR A 25 11.77 -4.33 2.42
CA THR A 25 11.50 -5.75 2.72
C THR A 25 12.43 -6.68 1.95
N LEU A 26 12.57 -6.51 0.63
CA LEU A 26 13.48 -7.34 -0.18
C LEU A 26 14.94 -7.21 0.28
N LYS A 27 15.37 -5.98 0.59
CA LYS A 27 16.72 -5.72 1.10
C LYS A 27 16.97 -6.38 2.46
N ASP A 28 16.02 -6.28 3.39
CA ASP A 28 16.12 -6.88 4.72
C ASP A 28 16.16 -8.41 4.66
N LEU A 29 15.46 -9.00 3.68
CA LEU A 29 15.49 -10.44 3.37
C LEU A 29 16.71 -10.88 2.55
N GLY A 30 17.58 -9.94 2.16
CA GLY A 30 18.80 -10.23 1.40
C GLY A 30 18.57 -10.65 -0.06
N VAL A 31 17.40 -10.34 -0.61
CA VAL A 31 17.01 -10.64 -2.00
C VAL A 31 17.48 -9.51 -2.91
N PRO A 32 18.39 -9.76 -3.86
CA PRO A 32 18.81 -8.73 -4.83
C PRO A 32 17.67 -8.41 -5.80
N PHE A 33 17.51 -7.13 -6.15
CA PHE A 33 16.48 -6.67 -7.08
C PHE A 33 16.97 -5.50 -7.93
N ILE A 34 16.31 -5.28 -9.06
CA ILE A 34 16.50 -4.14 -9.96
C ILE A 34 15.32 -3.18 -9.80
N ASP A 35 15.60 -1.92 -9.49
CA ASP A 35 14.60 -0.84 -9.37
C ASP A 35 14.40 -0.16 -10.73
N VAL A 36 13.17 -0.17 -11.25
CA VAL A 36 12.82 0.41 -12.55
C VAL A 36 11.86 1.59 -12.35
N PRO A 37 12.36 2.85 -12.38
CA PRO A 37 11.53 4.03 -12.17
C PRO A 37 10.71 4.36 -13.43
N VAL A 38 9.42 4.03 -13.44
CA VAL A 38 8.61 4.00 -14.68
C VAL A 38 8.13 5.36 -15.17
N GLU A 39 8.24 6.44 -14.38
CA GLU A 39 7.66 7.74 -14.77
C GLU A 39 8.33 8.35 -16.00
N ARG A 40 9.57 7.97 -16.27
CA ARG A 40 10.33 8.42 -17.44
C ARG A 40 10.23 7.46 -18.62
N PHE A 41 9.49 6.36 -18.50
CA PHE A 41 9.43 5.33 -19.55
C PHE A 41 7.98 5.02 -19.92
N PRO A 42 7.36 5.83 -20.82
CA PRO A 42 6.00 5.60 -21.30
C PRO A 42 5.75 4.19 -21.84
N ALA A 43 6.71 3.63 -22.58
CA ALA A 43 6.59 2.28 -23.12
C ALA A 43 6.47 1.21 -22.02
N VAL A 44 7.25 1.35 -20.93
CA VAL A 44 7.18 0.46 -19.76
C VAL A 44 5.83 0.58 -19.07
N ARG A 45 5.29 1.79 -18.94
CA ARG A 45 3.95 2.03 -18.35
C ARG A 45 2.86 1.31 -19.14
N SER A 46 2.82 1.51 -20.46
CA SER A 46 1.81 0.87 -21.32
C SER A 46 1.91 -0.65 -21.25
N TRP A 47 3.14 -1.17 -21.34
CA TRP A 47 3.40 -2.61 -21.26
C TRP A 47 2.99 -3.21 -19.90
N LEU A 48 3.27 -2.53 -18.78
CA LEU A 48 2.84 -2.99 -17.45
C LEU A 48 1.31 -3.03 -17.34
N GLN A 49 0.61 -2.02 -17.86
CA GLN A 49 -0.85 -2.01 -17.84
C GLN A 49 -1.41 -3.16 -18.69
N GLU A 50 -0.87 -3.38 -19.89
CA GLU A 50 -1.30 -4.48 -20.75
C GLU A 50 -1.04 -5.84 -20.09
N LYS A 51 0.14 -6.02 -19.49
CA LYS A 51 0.56 -7.29 -18.88
C LYS A 51 -0.18 -7.62 -17.58
N THR A 52 -0.49 -6.62 -16.76
CA THR A 52 -1.02 -6.84 -15.39
C THR A 52 -2.44 -6.34 -15.18
N GLY A 53 -2.96 -5.51 -16.09
CA GLY A 53 -4.20 -4.76 -15.91
C GLY A 53 -4.12 -3.65 -14.86
N LYS A 54 -2.94 -3.35 -14.31
CA LYS A 54 -2.74 -2.40 -13.21
C LYS A 54 -1.91 -1.19 -13.63
N THR A 55 -2.27 -0.02 -13.13
CA THR A 55 -1.53 1.24 -13.26
C THR A 55 -0.93 1.73 -11.94
N SER A 56 -1.03 0.91 -10.88
CA SER A 56 -0.46 1.21 -9.57
C SER A 56 0.99 0.71 -9.45
N VAL A 57 1.80 1.36 -8.61
CA VAL A 57 3.14 0.88 -8.20
C VAL A 57 3.24 0.68 -6.68
N PRO A 58 4.12 -0.21 -6.16
CA PRO A 58 5.08 -1.02 -6.91
C PRO A 58 4.40 -2.12 -7.73
N GLN A 59 5.06 -2.55 -8.80
CA GLN A 59 4.74 -3.83 -9.45
C GLN A 59 5.97 -4.71 -9.37
N ILE A 60 5.85 -5.85 -8.71
CA ILE A 60 6.98 -6.71 -8.33
C ILE A 60 6.89 -7.99 -9.15
N PHE A 61 8.03 -8.40 -9.70
CA PHE A 61 8.18 -9.64 -10.46
C PHE A 61 9.38 -10.43 -9.94
N PHE A 62 9.20 -11.73 -9.78
CA PHE A 62 10.25 -12.71 -9.55
C PHE A 62 10.32 -13.57 -10.80
N ASN A 63 11.37 -13.40 -11.61
CA ASN A 63 11.38 -13.85 -13.00
C ASN A 63 10.06 -13.42 -13.67
N GLU A 64 9.35 -14.31 -14.36
CA GLU A 64 8.08 -14.01 -15.02
C GLU A 64 6.88 -13.98 -14.08
N THR A 65 7.05 -14.42 -12.83
CA THR A 65 5.96 -14.48 -11.83
C THR A 65 5.62 -13.08 -11.35
N TYR A 66 4.40 -12.64 -11.64
CA TYR A 66 3.87 -11.38 -11.13
C TYR A 66 3.43 -11.53 -9.67
N VAL A 67 4.15 -10.86 -8.76
CA VAL A 67 3.84 -10.84 -7.33
C VAL A 67 2.73 -9.84 -7.01
N GLY A 68 2.67 -8.72 -7.74
CA GLY A 68 1.73 -7.65 -7.46
C GLY A 68 2.36 -6.46 -6.75
N GLY A 69 1.58 -5.83 -5.88
CA GLY A 69 1.94 -4.63 -5.13
C GLY A 69 2.74 -4.90 -3.86
N ASN A 70 2.93 -3.85 -3.05
CA ASN A 70 3.62 -3.99 -1.77
C ASN A 70 2.82 -4.91 -0.84
N ASP A 71 1.50 -4.76 -0.80
CA ASP A 71 0.65 -5.54 0.09
C ASP A 71 0.66 -7.03 -0.27
N ASN A 72 0.73 -7.35 -1.56
CA ASN A 72 0.92 -8.73 -2.01
C ASN A 72 2.26 -9.28 -1.52
N LEU A 73 3.36 -8.53 -1.71
CA LEU A 73 4.67 -8.95 -1.21
C LEU A 73 4.64 -9.21 0.30
N GLN A 74 4.05 -8.32 1.10
CA GLN A 74 3.96 -8.51 2.55
C GLN A 74 3.17 -9.76 2.94
N LYS A 75 2.14 -10.13 2.16
CA LYS A 75 1.37 -11.36 2.38
C LYS A 75 2.20 -12.59 2.04
N ILE A 76 2.82 -12.61 0.86
CA ILE A 76 3.63 -13.75 0.40
C ILE A 76 4.81 -14.00 1.32
N VAL A 77 5.51 -12.96 1.79
CA VAL A 77 6.65 -13.11 2.72
C VAL A 77 6.25 -13.81 4.03
N LYS A 78 4.99 -13.71 4.45
CA LYS A 78 4.46 -14.38 5.64
C LYS A 78 4.01 -15.81 5.36
N ASP A 79 3.82 -16.17 4.09
CA ASP A 79 3.51 -17.51 3.65
C ASP A 79 4.81 -18.22 3.27
N GLU A 80 5.33 -19.05 4.17
CA GLU A 80 6.62 -19.73 3.98
C GLU A 80 6.66 -20.61 2.73
N GLU A 81 5.52 -21.19 2.35
CA GLU A 81 5.44 -22.07 1.19
C GLU A 81 5.49 -21.25 -0.11
N GLU A 82 4.68 -20.20 -0.22
CA GLU A 82 4.64 -19.35 -1.41
C GLU A 82 5.95 -18.56 -1.57
N TRP A 83 6.49 -18.01 -0.48
CA TRP A 83 7.79 -17.36 -0.50
C TRP A 83 8.92 -18.31 -0.90
N GLY A 84 8.93 -19.53 -0.34
CA GLY A 84 9.90 -20.55 -0.67
C GLY A 84 9.91 -20.92 -2.17
N LYS A 85 8.73 -20.97 -2.80
CA LYS A 85 8.61 -21.20 -4.25
C LYS A 85 9.25 -20.09 -5.07
N LEU A 86 8.98 -18.82 -4.72
CA LEU A 86 9.57 -17.67 -5.43
C LEU A 86 11.10 -17.63 -5.30
N ILE A 87 11.61 -17.91 -4.10
CA ILE A 87 13.05 -17.97 -3.86
C ILE A 87 13.69 -19.13 -4.62
N ALA A 88 13.11 -20.32 -4.57
CA ALA A 88 13.61 -21.47 -5.32
C ALA A 88 13.65 -21.19 -6.83
N ASP A 89 12.62 -20.51 -7.37
CA ASP A 89 12.56 -20.14 -8.78
C ASP A 89 13.73 -19.23 -9.19
N ILE A 90 13.95 -18.12 -8.48
CA ILE A 90 15.05 -17.19 -8.82
C ILE A 90 16.44 -17.77 -8.53
N GLN A 91 16.56 -18.81 -7.71
CA GLN A 91 17.84 -19.50 -7.47
C GLN A 91 18.16 -20.54 -8.54
N THR A 92 17.14 -21.20 -9.08
CA THR A 92 17.30 -22.36 -9.97
C THR A 92 17.17 -22.00 -11.44
N ASN A 93 16.26 -21.10 -11.76
CA ASN A 93 15.88 -20.75 -13.12
C ASN A 93 16.43 -19.38 -13.54
N GLU A 94 16.81 -19.27 -14.80
CA GLU A 94 17.15 -18.00 -15.44
C GLU A 94 15.86 -17.31 -15.90
N ALA A 95 15.83 -15.98 -15.78
CA ALA A 95 14.73 -15.21 -16.34
C ALA A 95 14.84 -15.15 -17.87
N LYS A 96 13.72 -15.35 -18.56
CA LYS A 96 13.65 -15.13 -20.02
C LYS A 96 14.01 -13.69 -20.34
N GLU A 97 14.85 -13.52 -21.35
CA GLU A 97 15.50 -12.25 -21.64
C GLU A 97 14.51 -11.16 -22.05
N ASP A 98 13.44 -11.54 -22.74
CA ASP A 98 12.40 -10.69 -23.33
C ASP A 98 11.08 -10.63 -22.53
N ALA A 99 10.98 -11.34 -21.41
CA ALA A 99 9.73 -11.46 -20.67
C ALA A 99 9.34 -10.22 -19.85
N LEU A 100 10.32 -9.35 -19.52
CA LEU A 100 10.17 -8.16 -18.69
C LEU A 100 11.01 -7.01 -19.25
N ILE A 101 10.48 -5.78 -19.22
CA ILE A 101 11.18 -4.62 -19.78
C ILE A 101 12.09 -3.96 -18.73
N ILE A 102 13.39 -3.97 -18.98
CA ILE A 102 14.36 -3.13 -18.29
C ILE A 102 14.76 -2.01 -19.26
N PRO A 103 14.26 -0.78 -19.09
CA PRO A 103 14.49 0.28 -20.06
C PRO A 103 15.95 0.76 -20.03
N HIS A 104 16.48 1.12 -21.19
CA HIS A 104 17.79 1.74 -21.26
C HIS A 104 17.69 3.23 -20.85
N PRO A 105 18.68 3.80 -20.14
CA PRO A 105 18.62 5.21 -19.71
C PRO A 105 18.41 6.22 -20.85
N SER A 106 18.78 5.89 -22.09
CA SER A 106 18.54 6.74 -23.26
C SER A 106 17.08 6.82 -23.70
N GLU A 107 16.23 5.92 -23.23
CA GLU A 107 14.79 5.87 -23.52
C GLU A 107 13.99 6.74 -22.55
N ALA A 108 14.65 7.36 -21.57
CA ALA A 108 14.01 8.20 -20.58
C ALA A 108 13.47 9.49 -21.21
N THR A 109 12.18 9.76 -21.03
CA THR A 109 11.56 11.02 -21.44
C THR A 109 11.61 12.05 -20.31
N ASP A 110 11.52 13.32 -20.68
CA ASP A 110 11.31 14.40 -19.72
C ASP A 110 9.94 14.21 -19.04
N ARG A 111 9.85 14.53 -17.74
CA ARG A 111 8.73 14.16 -16.84
C ARG A 111 7.32 14.69 -17.22
N ASN A 112 7.14 15.30 -18.41
CA ASN A 112 5.96 16.04 -18.82
C ASN A 112 5.00 15.32 -19.79
N ASP A 113 5.15 14.02 -20.03
CA ASP A 113 4.20 13.29 -20.89
C ASP A 113 2.92 12.93 -20.11
N ALA A 114 1.93 13.80 -20.29
CA ALA A 114 0.72 13.95 -19.48
C ALA A 114 -0.41 12.93 -19.73
N GLU A 115 -0.18 11.77 -20.36
CA GLU A 115 -1.30 10.90 -20.77
C GLU A 115 -1.52 9.65 -19.93
N MET A 116 -0.59 9.23 -19.07
CA MET A 116 -0.77 7.97 -18.33
C MET A 116 -0.07 7.95 -16.96
N LYS A 117 -0.74 8.47 -15.94
CA LYS A 117 -0.14 8.59 -14.60
C LYS A 117 -0.21 7.24 -13.88
N PHE A 118 0.90 6.50 -13.84
CA PHE A 118 1.03 5.46 -12.82
C PHE A 118 0.92 6.13 -11.46
N VAL A 119 0.12 5.55 -10.58
CA VAL A 119 -0.17 6.11 -9.25
C VAL A 119 0.49 5.19 -8.22
N CYS A 120 0.94 5.75 -7.10
CA CYS A 120 1.31 4.91 -5.96
C CYS A 120 0.08 4.08 -5.59
N GLU A 121 0.26 2.77 -5.41
CA GLU A 121 -0.78 1.84 -4.96
C GLU A 121 -1.46 2.45 -3.74
N SER A 122 -2.77 2.66 -3.85
CA SER A 122 -3.54 3.15 -2.72
C SER A 122 -3.73 1.99 -1.75
N ASP A 123 -3.30 2.18 -0.51
CA ASP A 123 -3.61 1.27 0.57
C ASP A 123 -5.15 1.05 0.67
N PRO A 124 -5.67 -0.20 0.60
CA PRO A 124 -7.10 -0.46 0.75
C PRO A 124 -7.72 0.14 2.03
N ALA A 125 -6.93 0.22 3.10
CA ALA A 125 -7.33 0.86 4.34
C ALA A 125 -7.42 2.39 4.16
N ALA A 126 -6.54 3.00 3.36
CA ALA A 126 -6.65 4.43 3.03
C ALA A 126 -7.90 4.74 2.19
N LEU A 127 -8.26 3.87 1.23
CA LEU A 127 -9.51 3.99 0.47
C LEU A 127 -10.73 3.96 1.40
N THR A 128 -10.72 3.09 2.41
CA THR A 128 -11.79 3.04 3.42
C THR A 128 -11.92 4.37 4.18
N VAL A 129 -10.82 5.05 4.48
CA VAL A 129 -10.86 6.39 5.09
C VAL A 129 -11.41 7.45 4.15
N GLU A 130 -11.14 7.35 2.85
CA GLU A 130 -11.69 8.25 1.84
C GLU A 130 -13.21 8.07 1.69
N GLU A 131 -13.69 6.82 1.60
CA GLU A 131 -15.11 6.46 1.56
C GLU A 131 -15.84 6.95 2.83
N LEU A 132 -15.23 6.73 3.99
CA LEU A 132 -15.77 7.19 5.27
C LEU A 132 -15.92 8.71 5.35
N ARG A 133 -14.98 9.46 4.75
CA ARG A 133 -15.11 10.92 4.68
C ARG A 133 -16.23 11.34 3.74
N ALA A 134 -16.39 10.64 2.63
CA ALA A 134 -17.45 10.90 1.67
C ALA A 134 -18.85 10.55 2.22
N SER A 135 -18.95 9.61 3.17
CA SER A 135 -20.23 9.19 3.76
C SER A 135 -20.85 10.23 4.70
N GLY A 136 -20.08 11.23 5.15
CA GLY A 136 -20.55 12.31 6.01
C GLY A 136 -20.77 11.92 7.47
N ILE A 137 -20.36 10.72 7.90
CA ILE A 137 -20.50 10.31 9.31
C ILE A 137 -19.48 10.99 10.23
N LEU A 138 -18.35 11.46 9.68
CA LEU A 138 -17.31 12.13 10.45
C LEU A 138 -17.72 13.56 10.81
N ARG A 139 -17.56 13.90 12.09
CA ARG A 139 -17.91 15.21 12.65
C ARG A 139 -16.71 15.86 13.32
N ASP A 140 -16.75 17.18 13.41
CA ASP A 140 -15.78 17.92 14.21
C ASP A 140 -16.19 17.84 15.69
N HIS A 141 -15.30 17.33 16.53
CA HIS A 141 -15.49 17.24 17.97
C HIS A 141 -14.84 18.45 18.66
N ARG A 142 -15.63 19.30 19.34
CA ARG A 142 -15.10 20.49 20.02
C ARG A 142 -14.60 20.11 21.41
N ASN A 143 -13.27 20.06 21.57
CA ASN A 143 -12.64 19.72 22.85
C ASN A 143 -12.68 20.89 23.85
N SER A 144 -12.57 22.13 23.36
CA SER A 144 -12.56 23.34 24.17
C SER A 144 -13.01 24.55 23.34
N PHE A 145 -13.12 25.71 23.96
CA PHE A 145 -13.51 26.94 23.27
C PHE A 145 -12.60 27.26 22.08
N PHE A 146 -11.30 26.92 22.16
CA PHE A 146 -10.26 27.21 21.17
C PHE A 146 -9.70 25.99 20.42
N SER A 147 -10.17 24.76 20.71
CA SER A 147 -9.62 23.55 20.08
C SER A 147 -10.72 22.57 19.68
N SER A 148 -10.67 22.10 18.42
CA SER A 148 -11.51 21.02 17.91
C SER A 148 -10.66 19.91 17.28
N THR A 149 -11.09 18.67 17.48
CA THR A 149 -10.58 17.50 16.77
C THR A 149 -11.45 17.29 15.55
N LYS A 150 -10.86 17.37 14.36
CA LYS A 150 -11.61 17.19 13.10
C LYS A 150 -11.71 15.72 12.71
N ASN A 151 -12.72 15.41 11.90
CA ASN A 151 -12.94 14.10 11.29
C ASN A 151 -13.01 12.96 12.32
N VAL A 152 -14.00 13.04 13.23
CA VAL A 152 -14.16 12.10 14.34
C VAL A 152 -15.49 11.35 14.22
N CYS A 153 -15.48 10.05 14.53
CA CYS A 153 -16.69 9.29 14.87
C CYS A 153 -16.40 8.29 15.99
N SER A 154 -17.45 7.76 16.62
CA SER A 154 -17.33 6.68 17.60
C SER A 154 -16.98 5.34 16.93
N GLY A 155 -16.42 4.42 17.71
CA GLY A 155 -16.17 3.05 17.24
C GLY A 155 -17.45 2.37 16.75
N GLN A 156 -18.57 2.58 17.46
CA GLN A 156 -19.87 2.05 17.06
C GLN A 156 -20.41 2.67 15.77
N GLU A 157 -20.30 3.98 15.58
CA GLU A 157 -20.70 4.64 14.32
C GLU A 157 -19.86 4.11 13.14
N PHE A 158 -18.55 3.91 13.34
CA PHE A 158 -17.66 3.36 12.33
C PHE A 158 -18.06 1.93 11.93
N ILE A 159 -18.25 1.02 12.90
CA ILE A 159 -18.62 -0.37 12.63
C ILE A 159 -20.00 -0.45 11.96
N THR A 160 -20.98 0.29 12.47
CA THR A 160 -22.34 0.32 11.91
C THR A 160 -22.32 0.79 10.46
N TRP A 161 -21.55 1.84 10.16
CA TRP A 161 -21.37 2.30 8.79
C TRP A 161 -20.70 1.25 7.92
N LEU A 162 -19.60 0.65 8.37
CA LEU A 162 -18.82 -0.27 7.56
C LEU A 162 -19.59 -1.55 7.22
N MET A 163 -20.33 -2.11 8.18
CA MET A 163 -21.24 -3.24 7.96
C MET A 163 -22.31 -2.90 6.92
N LYS A 164 -22.87 -1.69 6.97
CA LYS A 164 -23.89 -1.22 6.02
C LYS A 164 -23.33 -0.99 4.62
N GLU A 165 -22.19 -0.31 4.51
CA GLU A 165 -21.62 0.14 3.24
C GLU A 165 -20.94 -1.02 2.50
N LYS A 166 -20.23 -1.90 3.22
CA LYS A 166 -19.47 -3.01 2.63
C LYS A 166 -20.18 -4.36 2.71
N ASN A 167 -21.36 -4.41 3.35
CA ASN A 167 -22.12 -5.63 3.56
C ASN A 167 -21.28 -6.75 4.22
N ILE A 168 -20.48 -6.38 5.21
CA ILE A 168 -19.60 -7.28 5.98
C ILE A 168 -20.15 -7.51 7.40
N ASN A 169 -19.68 -8.57 8.06
CA ASN A 169 -20.02 -8.83 9.46
C ASN A 169 -19.21 -7.96 10.42
N GLU A 170 -19.59 -7.97 11.70
CA GLU A 170 -18.95 -7.17 12.74
C GLU A 170 -17.47 -7.55 12.96
N GLU A 171 -17.12 -8.84 12.87
CA GLU A 171 -15.74 -9.30 13.08
C GLU A 171 -14.79 -8.74 12.00
N GLU A 172 -15.20 -8.79 10.74
CA GLU A 172 -14.46 -8.21 9.61
C GLU A 172 -14.36 -6.68 9.73
N ALA A 173 -15.43 -6.04 10.20
CA ALA A 173 -15.43 -4.60 10.46
C ALA A 173 -14.45 -4.22 11.58
N MET A 174 -14.38 -5.02 12.64
CA MET A 174 -13.42 -4.85 13.74
C MET A 174 -11.97 -5.03 13.27
N LYS A 175 -11.70 -6.02 12.44
CA LYS A 175 -10.36 -6.21 11.81
C LYS A 175 -9.96 -4.99 10.98
N THR A 176 -10.88 -4.42 10.23
CA THR A 176 -10.65 -3.19 9.45
C THR A 176 -10.31 -2.01 10.38
N GLY A 177 -11.05 -1.85 11.48
CA GLY A 177 -10.76 -0.80 12.47
C GLY A 177 -9.38 -0.96 13.13
N LEU A 178 -8.98 -2.19 13.44
CA LEU A 178 -7.65 -2.49 13.97
C LEU A 178 -6.55 -2.20 12.94
N GLU A 179 -6.72 -2.64 11.70
CA GLU A 179 -5.78 -2.38 10.61
C GLU A 179 -5.55 -0.86 10.42
N LEU A 180 -6.62 -0.07 10.48
CA LEU A 180 -6.54 1.39 10.39
C LEU A 180 -5.74 2.02 11.55
N LEU A 181 -5.81 1.46 12.77
CA LEU A 181 -5.00 1.89 13.91
C LEU A 181 -3.53 1.53 13.72
N GLU A 182 -3.24 0.28 13.34
CA GLU A 182 -1.88 -0.22 13.12
C GLU A 182 -1.15 0.57 12.03
N LYS A 183 -1.87 0.87 10.94
CA LYS A 183 -1.39 1.72 9.83
C LYS A 183 -1.38 3.21 10.17
N LYS A 184 -1.82 3.57 11.39
CA LYS A 184 -1.91 4.94 11.91
C LYS A 184 -2.76 5.86 11.04
N TYR A 185 -3.72 5.32 10.30
CA TYR A 185 -4.70 6.10 9.55
C TYR A 185 -5.77 6.69 10.45
N ILE A 186 -5.97 6.08 11.62
CA ILE A 186 -6.83 6.58 12.68
C ILE A 186 -6.08 6.64 14.00
N ARG A 187 -6.56 7.48 14.91
CA ARG A 187 -6.01 7.63 16.26
C ARG A 187 -7.14 7.54 17.28
N SER A 188 -6.98 6.71 18.30
CA SER A 188 -7.89 6.69 19.44
C SER A 188 -7.76 7.98 20.26
N MET A 189 -8.88 8.58 20.65
CA MET A 189 -8.91 9.77 21.49
C MET A 189 -8.82 9.46 22.98
N GLN A 190 -9.06 8.21 23.38
CA GLN A 190 -9.09 7.76 24.77
C GLN A 190 -7.93 6.83 25.12
N ASP A 191 -7.47 6.00 24.17
CA ASP A 191 -6.36 5.09 24.36
C ASP A 191 -5.08 5.66 23.75
N VAL A 192 -4.09 5.93 24.60
CA VAL A 192 -2.79 6.50 24.21
C VAL A 192 -1.89 5.47 23.50
N ASN A 193 -2.13 4.18 23.73
CA ASN A 193 -1.31 3.10 23.18
C ASN A 193 -1.77 2.65 21.80
N HIS A 194 -3.03 2.96 21.43
CA HIS A 194 -3.61 2.66 20.11
C HIS A 194 -3.54 1.18 19.71
N THR A 195 -3.54 0.26 20.68
CA THR A 195 -3.30 -1.17 20.44
C THR A 195 -4.56 -1.97 20.16
N THR A 196 -5.74 -1.39 20.39
CA THR A 196 -7.01 -2.12 20.24
C THR A 196 -8.11 -1.22 19.70
N PHE A 197 -8.82 -1.72 18.70
CA PHE A 197 -10.05 -1.10 18.22
C PHE A 197 -11.24 -1.56 19.06
N LEU A 198 -12.10 -0.63 19.48
CA LEU A 198 -13.25 -0.89 20.35
C LEU A 198 -14.54 -0.44 19.65
N ASN A 199 -15.47 -1.38 19.47
CA ASN A 199 -16.85 -1.08 19.08
C ASN A 199 -17.61 -0.51 20.29
N ASP A 200 -17.40 0.77 20.60
CA ASP A 200 -18.05 1.44 21.74
C ASP A 200 -18.52 2.85 21.32
N PRO A 201 -19.77 3.24 21.62
CA PRO A 201 -20.28 4.59 21.33
C PRO A 201 -19.54 5.71 22.07
N LYS A 202 -18.80 5.40 23.13
CA LYS A 202 -18.06 6.37 23.96
C LYS A 202 -16.58 6.47 23.60
N VAL A 203 -16.07 5.56 22.76
CA VAL A 203 -14.69 5.57 22.27
C VAL A 203 -14.68 6.21 20.90
N PHE A 204 -13.87 7.26 20.73
CA PHE A 204 -13.86 8.09 19.53
C PHE A 204 -12.50 7.97 18.82
N TYR A 205 -12.56 7.95 17.50
CA TYR A 205 -11.40 7.85 16.64
C TYR A 205 -11.32 9.05 15.72
N SER A 206 -10.14 9.68 15.63
CA SER A 206 -9.85 10.73 14.65
C SER A 206 -9.21 10.14 13.42
N PHE A 207 -9.76 10.45 12.24
CA PHE A 207 -9.33 9.94 10.96
C PHE A 207 -8.40 10.94 10.26
N LEU A 208 -7.18 10.51 9.94
CA LEU A 208 -6.17 11.36 9.31
C LEU A 208 -6.61 11.79 7.92
N THR A 209 -6.17 12.99 7.49
CA THR A 209 -6.42 13.51 6.14
C THR A 209 -5.53 12.83 5.10
N ARG A 210 -5.89 12.90 3.81
CA ARG A 210 -5.11 12.29 2.70
C ARG A 210 -3.65 12.75 2.70
N HIS A 211 -3.39 14.03 2.95
CA HIS A 211 -2.03 14.55 3.08
C HIS A 211 -1.28 13.94 4.28
N ARG A 212 -1.95 13.76 5.42
CA ARG A 212 -1.35 13.14 6.61
C ARG A 212 -1.14 11.63 6.46
N ILE A 213 -2.02 10.95 5.73
CA ILE A 213 -1.86 9.54 5.33
C ILE A 213 -0.57 9.36 4.52
N LEU A 214 -0.34 10.23 3.53
CA LEU A 214 0.89 10.19 2.72
C LEU A 214 2.14 10.45 3.57
N LEU A 215 2.10 11.41 4.49
CA LEU A 215 3.22 11.70 5.40
C LEU A 215 3.52 10.53 6.37
N VAL A 216 2.48 9.90 6.91
CA VAL A 216 2.63 8.72 7.78
C VAL A 216 3.23 7.56 7.00
N ALA A 217 2.75 7.30 5.78
CA ALA A 217 3.29 6.26 4.92
C ALA A 217 4.78 6.51 4.58
N THR A 218 5.20 7.77 4.44
CA THR A 218 6.62 8.11 4.23
C THR A 218 7.49 8.05 5.48
N ALA A 219 6.91 8.16 6.68
CA ALA A 219 7.66 8.18 7.95
C ALA A 219 7.86 6.79 8.57
N ILE A 220 7.16 5.77 8.07
CA ILE A 220 7.26 4.38 8.51
C ILE A 220 8.21 3.56 7.62
N ALA A 221 8.57 4.08 6.43
CA ALA A 221 9.54 3.48 5.50
C ALA A 221 10.98 3.93 5.78
#